data_AF-A0A8T0DZY9-F1
#
_entry.id   AF-A0A8T0DZY9-F1
#
_cell.length_a   1.000
_cell.length_b   1.000
_cell.length_c   1.000
_cell.angle_alpha   90.00
_cell.angle_beta   90.00
_cell.angle_gamma   90.00
#
_symmetry.space_group_name_H-M   'P 1'
#
loop_
_entity.id
_entity.type
_entity.pdbx_description
1 polymer ?
#
loop_
_entity_poly.entity_id
_entity_poly.type
_entity_poly.pdbx_seq_one_letter_code
_entity_poly.pdbx_strand_id
1 'polypeptide(L)'
;MASRGLVNKVNLVVLSDHGMTSTDSRGLSVINLNHLIDMSDIRYMVYYGATSMLLPYEGKLEKVYEALKGIPGLRVYLKEEIPDHYHIKHNRLVLPLLLVASKNYYIRGLDIPGKSIPTGSSISLGSHGYDPYEVPDMRGIFFARGPGLRKNYISSPLQMVDIYGILCELLGIQPLPNNVPTRANPKQTKNNHINSK
;
A
#
# COMPACT_ATOMS: atom_id res chain seq x y z
N MET A 1 -23.48 -6.00 -20.64
CA MET A 1 -24.63 -5.40 -19.93
C MET A 1 -25.78 -5.03 -20.87
N ALA A 2 -25.52 -4.26 -21.95
CA ALA A 2 -26.56 -3.80 -22.88
C ALA A 2 -27.34 -4.94 -23.55
N SER A 3 -26.65 -5.91 -24.15
CA SER A 3 -27.28 -7.08 -24.81
C SER A 3 -28.14 -7.97 -23.90
N ARG A 4 -28.04 -7.80 -22.58
CA ARG A 4 -28.82 -8.54 -21.57
C ARG A 4 -29.83 -7.66 -20.81
N GLY A 5 -30.03 -6.40 -21.23
CA GLY A 5 -30.97 -5.49 -20.57
C GLY A 5 -30.60 -5.09 -19.13
N LEU A 6 -29.31 -5.15 -18.77
CA LEU A 6 -28.84 -4.93 -17.39
C LEU A 6 -28.39 -3.50 -17.08
N VAL A 7 -28.36 -2.62 -18.07
CA VAL A 7 -27.75 -1.26 -17.97
C VAL A 7 -28.36 -0.42 -16.84
N ASN A 8 -29.65 -0.56 -16.58
CA ASN A 8 -30.37 0.18 -15.53
C ASN A 8 -30.65 -0.67 -14.27
N LYS A 9 -30.12 -1.90 -14.21
CA LYS A 9 -30.36 -2.86 -13.12
C LYS A 9 -29.10 -3.18 -12.31
N VAL A 10 -27.92 -2.87 -12.83
CA VAL A 10 -26.63 -3.21 -12.22
C VAL A 10 -25.84 -1.96 -11.90
N ASN A 11 -25.25 -1.93 -10.71
CA ASN A 11 -24.15 -1.02 -10.38
C ASN A 11 -22.83 -1.71 -10.74
N LEU A 12 -22.07 -1.13 -11.66
CA LEU A 12 -20.73 -1.53 -12.04
C LEU A 12 -19.73 -0.62 -11.33
N VAL A 13 -18.75 -1.21 -10.65
CA VAL A 13 -17.60 -0.52 -10.05
C VAL A 13 -16.33 -1.11 -10.66
N VAL A 14 -15.43 -0.24 -11.10
CA VAL A 14 -14.12 -0.56 -11.64
C VAL A 14 -13.08 0.20 -10.83
N LEU A 15 -12.13 -0.50 -10.25
CA LEU A 15 -11.05 0.09 -9.47
C LEU A 15 -9.73 -0.63 -9.70
N SER A 16 -8.63 -0.04 -9.23
CA SER A 16 -7.37 -0.74 -9.03
C SER A 16 -6.94 -0.68 -7.57
N ASP A 17 -6.09 -1.60 -7.16
CA ASP A 17 -5.45 -1.64 -5.85
C ASP A 17 -4.39 -0.54 -5.68
N HIS A 18 -3.61 -0.29 -6.72
CA HIS A 18 -2.61 0.78 -6.77
C HIS A 18 -2.32 1.22 -8.22
N GLY A 19 -1.41 2.17 -8.37
CA GLY A 19 -0.79 2.53 -9.65
C GLY A 19 0.57 1.85 -9.86
N MET A 20 1.44 2.45 -10.67
CA MET A 20 2.75 1.87 -11.06
C MET A 20 3.72 2.99 -11.40
N THR A 21 4.99 2.85 -11.03
CA THR A 21 6.07 3.77 -11.45
C THR A 21 7.17 3.04 -12.19
N SER A 22 7.93 3.75 -13.02
CA SER A 22 9.06 3.20 -13.76
C SER A 22 10.20 2.87 -12.81
N THR A 23 10.79 1.69 -12.99
CA THR A 23 12.04 1.27 -12.35
C THR A 23 13.05 0.86 -13.42
N ASP A 24 13.07 1.58 -14.54
CA ASP A 24 14.08 1.37 -15.57
C ASP A 24 15.50 1.64 -15.02
N SER A 25 16.47 0.89 -15.54
CA SER A 25 17.84 0.90 -15.00
C SER A 25 18.59 2.23 -15.21
N ARG A 26 18.05 3.17 -15.99
CA ARG A 26 18.73 4.43 -16.33
C ARG A 26 18.65 5.47 -15.21
N GLY A 27 17.71 5.30 -14.27
CA GLY A 27 17.55 6.21 -13.13
C GLY A 27 17.35 5.52 -11.78
N LEU A 28 17.45 4.19 -11.72
CA LEU A 28 17.19 3.41 -10.51
C LEU A 28 18.46 3.21 -9.66
N SER A 29 18.39 3.63 -8.40
CA SER A 29 19.40 3.34 -7.39
C SER A 29 19.03 2.08 -6.60
N VAL A 30 19.84 1.03 -6.70
CA VAL A 30 19.59 -0.24 -6.01
C VAL A 30 20.28 -0.24 -4.64
N ILE A 31 19.50 -0.42 -3.58
CA ILE A 31 19.98 -0.56 -2.21
C ILE A 31 20.23 -2.04 -1.96
N ASN A 32 21.50 -2.42 -1.85
CA ASN A 32 21.90 -3.79 -1.57
C ASN A 32 22.37 -3.94 -0.11
N LEU A 33 21.50 -4.50 0.73
CA LEU A 33 21.75 -4.66 2.16
C LEU A 33 22.98 -5.53 2.47
N ASN A 34 23.36 -6.44 1.57
CA ASN A 34 24.55 -7.28 1.70
C ASN A 34 25.85 -6.47 1.87
N HIS A 35 25.87 -5.20 1.45
CA HIS A 35 27.04 -4.31 1.56
C HIS A 35 26.94 -3.31 2.72
N LEU A 36 25.80 -3.27 3.41
CA LEU A 36 25.50 -2.26 4.43
C LEU A 36 25.47 -2.83 5.84
N ILE A 37 25.14 -4.11 5.99
CA ILE A 37 25.01 -4.76 7.28
C ILE A 37 25.57 -6.19 7.25
N ASP A 38 25.87 -6.72 8.43
CA ASP A 38 26.31 -8.10 8.58
C ASP A 38 25.10 -9.05 8.42
N MET A 39 25.15 -9.89 7.39
CA MET A 39 24.09 -10.85 7.09
C MET A 39 23.92 -11.93 8.18
N SER A 40 24.93 -12.15 9.04
CA SER A 40 24.81 -13.06 10.18
C SER A 40 23.89 -12.50 11.27
N ASP A 41 23.68 -11.18 11.32
CA ASP A 41 22.78 -10.52 12.28
C ASP A 41 21.31 -10.59 11.85
N ILE A 42 21.01 -10.99 10.61
CA ILE A 42 19.65 -11.04 10.07
C ILE A 42 19.08 -12.45 10.10
N ARG A 43 17.90 -12.61 10.71
CA ARG A 43 17.15 -13.87 10.69
C ARG A 43 16.45 -14.06 9.35
N TYR A 44 15.62 -13.11 8.94
CA TYR A 44 15.05 -13.07 7.58
C TYR A 44 14.53 -11.68 7.21
N MET A 45 14.34 -11.49 5.91
CA MET A 45 13.71 -10.35 5.24
C MET A 45 12.40 -10.79 4.61
N VAL A 46 11.36 -9.96 4.70
CA VAL A 46 10.08 -10.16 4.02
C VAL A 46 9.87 -9.03 3.02
N TYR A 47 9.51 -9.41 1.79
CA TYR A 47 9.43 -8.57 0.60
C TYR A 47 10.78 -7.95 0.21
N TYR A 48 10.76 -7.19 -0.89
CA TYR A 48 11.84 -6.38 -1.44
C TYR A 48 11.22 -5.36 -2.41
N GLY A 49 12.02 -4.46 -2.97
CA GLY A 49 11.58 -3.41 -3.89
C GLY A 49 11.32 -2.10 -3.16
N ALA A 50 10.12 -1.55 -3.29
CA ALA A 50 9.79 -0.26 -2.69
C ALA A 50 9.67 -0.32 -1.16
N THR A 51 9.24 -1.46 -0.62
CA THR A 51 9.09 -1.65 0.83
C THR A 51 9.55 -3.05 1.21
N SER A 52 10.19 -3.18 2.36
CA SER A 52 10.62 -4.44 2.95
C SER A 52 10.52 -4.39 4.47
N MET A 53 10.48 -5.55 5.11
CA MET A 53 10.62 -5.66 6.55
C MET A 53 11.79 -6.59 6.91
N LEU A 54 12.53 -6.26 7.96
CA LEU A 54 13.64 -7.08 8.46
C LEU A 54 13.34 -7.58 9.87
N LEU A 55 13.70 -8.84 10.11
CA LEU A 55 13.83 -9.41 11.43
C LEU A 55 15.30 -9.71 11.72
N PRO A 56 15.99 -8.85 12.50
CA PRO A 56 17.29 -9.17 13.09
C PRO A 56 17.18 -10.29 14.14
N TYR A 57 18.29 -10.96 14.44
CA TYR A 57 18.39 -11.82 15.62
C TYR A 57 18.32 -11.00 16.91
N GLU A 58 18.03 -11.69 18.02
CA GLU A 58 17.98 -11.08 19.34
C GLU A 58 19.30 -10.35 19.67
N GLY A 59 19.19 -9.15 20.26
CA GLY A 59 20.34 -8.29 20.56
C GLY A 59 20.97 -7.58 19.36
N LYS A 60 20.46 -7.76 18.13
CA LYS A 60 21.03 -7.14 16.92
C LYS A 60 20.23 -5.97 16.35
N LEU A 61 19.04 -5.70 16.88
CA LEU A 61 18.12 -4.69 16.34
C LEU A 61 18.78 -3.31 16.22
N GLU A 62 19.35 -2.80 17.31
CA GLU A 62 19.96 -1.47 17.34
C GLU A 62 21.15 -1.37 16.38
N LYS A 63 22.04 -2.38 16.39
CA LYS A 63 23.18 -2.45 15.45
C LYS A 63 22.72 -2.36 13.99
N VAL A 64 21.68 -3.11 13.61
CA VAL A 64 21.16 -3.10 12.24
C VAL A 64 20.46 -1.79 11.90
N TYR A 65 19.68 -1.23 12.82
CA TYR A 65 19.01 0.06 12.65
C TYR A 65 20.03 1.19 12.42
N GLU A 66 21.04 1.28 13.29
CA GLU A 66 22.09 2.31 13.24
C GLU A 66 22.93 2.23 11.97
N ALA A 67 23.15 1.03 11.43
CA ALA A 67 23.89 0.84 10.19
C ALA A 67 23.06 1.22 8.93
N LEU A 68 21.73 1.13 9.00
CA LEU A 68 20.85 1.45 7.87
C LEU A 68 20.29 2.87 7.93
N LYS A 69 20.27 3.52 9.11
CA LYS A 69 19.76 4.89 9.23
C LYS A 69 20.65 5.86 8.44
N GLY A 70 20.02 6.76 7.70
CA GLY A 70 20.72 7.77 6.90
C GLY A 70 21.22 7.29 5.53
N ILE A 71 20.95 6.04 5.13
CA ILE A 71 21.22 5.60 3.76
C ILE A 71 20.35 6.40 2.78
N PRO A 72 20.95 7.05 1.75
CA PRO A 72 20.20 7.82 0.77
C PRO A 72 19.08 7.00 0.12
N GLY A 73 17.88 7.57 0.09
CA GLY A 73 16.70 6.93 -0.50
C GLY A 73 16.13 5.75 0.29
N LEU A 74 16.60 5.53 1.52
CA LEU A 74 16.06 4.52 2.43
C LEU A 74 15.57 5.19 3.71
N ARG A 75 14.27 5.05 4.01
CA ARG A 75 13.75 5.32 5.35
C ARG A 75 13.68 4.02 6.13
N VAL A 76 14.17 4.06 7.35
CA VAL A 76 14.21 2.92 8.27
C VAL A 76 13.41 3.33 9.50
N TYR A 77 12.38 2.55 9.81
CA TYR A 77 11.57 2.77 10.99
C TYR A 77 11.70 1.58 11.92
N LEU A 78 11.96 1.85 13.20
CA LEU A 78 11.59 0.90 14.24
C LEU A 78 10.07 0.75 14.22
N LYS A 79 9.56 -0.44 14.57
CA LYS A 79 8.12 -0.73 14.57
C LYS A 79 7.27 0.36 15.25
N GLU A 80 7.73 0.84 16.40
CA GLU A 80 7.03 1.85 17.20
C GLU A 80 7.10 3.27 16.60
N GLU A 81 8.06 3.49 15.69
CA GLU A 81 8.30 4.77 15.00
C GLU A 81 7.64 4.82 13.61
N ILE A 82 6.98 3.74 13.18
CA ILE A 82 6.28 3.71 11.90
C ILE A 82 5.19 4.81 11.90
N PRO A 83 5.15 5.69 10.88
CA PRO A 83 4.18 6.76 10.81
C PRO A 83 2.73 6.27 10.89
N ASP A 84 1.90 6.98 11.66
CA ASP A 84 0.51 6.60 11.92
C ASP A 84 -0.34 6.50 10.64
N HIS A 85 -0.02 7.30 9.63
CA HIS A 85 -0.74 7.30 8.36
C HIS A 85 -0.59 6.01 7.55
N TYR A 86 0.40 5.16 7.86
CA TYR A 86 0.46 3.82 7.26
C TYR A 86 -0.49 2.83 7.91
N HIS A 87 -0.98 3.09 9.12
CA HIS A 87 -1.93 2.23 9.84
C HIS A 87 -1.49 0.76 10.05
N ILE A 88 -0.18 0.46 9.98
CA ILE A 88 0.35 -0.91 10.14
C ILE A 88 1.08 -1.14 11.47
N LYS A 89 1.51 -0.09 12.19
CA LYS A 89 2.45 -0.20 13.32
C LYS A 89 1.97 -1.16 14.43
N HIS A 90 0.67 -1.23 14.67
CA HIS A 90 0.05 -2.09 15.69
C HIS A 90 -0.22 -3.53 15.22
N ASN A 91 0.11 -3.88 13.97
CA ASN A 91 -0.12 -5.23 13.46
C ASN A 91 0.95 -6.21 13.96
N ARG A 92 0.52 -7.39 14.40
CA ARG A 92 1.42 -8.47 14.87
C ARG A 92 2.40 -8.98 13.81
N LEU A 93 2.09 -8.81 12.53
CA LEU A 93 2.91 -9.27 11.40
C LEU A 93 3.99 -8.26 10.97
N VAL A 94 3.92 -7.02 11.46
CA VAL A 94 4.98 -6.04 11.21
C VAL A 94 6.21 -6.41 12.03
N LEU A 95 7.33 -6.61 11.32
CA LEU A 95 8.63 -6.96 11.91
C LEU A 95 9.28 -5.73 12.58
N PRO A 96 10.34 -5.91 13.38
CA PRO A 96 10.97 -4.83 14.14
C PRO A 96 11.47 -3.64 13.29
N LEU A 97 11.86 -3.90 12.04
CA LEU A 97 12.31 -2.85 11.11
C LEU A 97 11.45 -2.84 9.85
N LEU A 98 10.88 -1.68 9.54
CA LEU A 98 10.27 -1.36 8.26
C LEU A 98 11.27 -0.54 7.44
N LEU A 99 11.49 -0.97 6.21
CA LEU A 99 12.30 -0.29 5.21
C LEU A 99 11.38 0.26 4.12
N VAL A 100 11.45 1.57 3.85
CA VAL A 100 10.69 2.23 2.79
C VAL A 100 11.66 2.95 1.88
N ALA A 101 11.72 2.52 0.62
CA ALA A 101 12.52 3.17 -0.41
C ALA A 101 11.82 4.43 -0.92
N SER A 102 12.57 5.49 -1.18
CA SER A 102 12.07 6.65 -1.90
C SER A 102 11.88 6.33 -3.39
N LYS A 103 11.11 7.16 -4.11
CA LYS A 103 11.00 7.05 -5.58
C LYS A 103 12.38 7.01 -6.23
N ASN A 104 12.54 6.17 -7.25
CA ASN A 104 13.81 5.86 -7.94
C ASN A 104 14.82 5.06 -7.12
N TYR A 105 14.45 4.57 -5.94
CA TYR A 105 15.23 3.59 -5.19
C TYR A 105 14.53 2.22 -5.18
N TYR A 106 15.33 1.17 -5.03
CA TYR A 106 14.84 -0.21 -4.97
C TYR A 106 15.65 -1.03 -3.98
N ILE A 107 15.00 -1.59 -2.97
CA ILE A 107 15.64 -2.47 -1.98
C ILE A 107 15.78 -3.85 -2.62
N ARG A 108 17.01 -4.34 -2.77
CA ARG A 108 17.25 -5.69 -3.29
C ARG A 108 16.98 -6.73 -2.19
N GLY A 109 16.25 -7.79 -2.54
CA GLY A 109 16.08 -8.96 -1.67
C GLY A 109 17.41 -9.65 -1.38
N LEU A 110 17.54 -10.25 -0.19
CA LEU A 110 18.80 -10.90 0.23
C LEU A 110 19.10 -12.11 -0.65
N ASP A 111 20.31 -12.13 -1.21
CA ASP A 111 20.83 -13.25 -2.00
C ASP A 111 21.42 -14.35 -1.09
N ILE A 112 20.63 -14.77 -0.09
CA ILE A 112 21.01 -15.80 0.89
C ILE A 112 19.86 -16.79 1.04
N PRO A 113 20.08 -18.08 0.75
CA PRO A 113 19.04 -19.12 0.88
C PRO A 113 18.37 -19.09 2.26
N GLY A 114 17.03 -19.07 2.27
CA GLY A 114 16.22 -19.09 3.49
C GLY A 114 16.14 -17.77 4.27
N LYS A 115 16.84 -16.71 3.85
CA LYS A 115 16.80 -15.40 4.54
C LYS A 115 15.93 -14.35 3.85
N SER A 116 15.33 -14.62 2.70
CA SER A 116 14.42 -13.69 2.02
C SER A 116 13.15 -14.41 1.55
N ILE A 117 12.00 -13.76 1.75
CA ILE A 117 10.67 -14.28 1.40
C ILE A 117 9.91 -13.18 0.63
N PRO A 118 9.56 -13.39 -0.66
CA PRO A 118 9.92 -14.52 -1.50
C PRO A 118 11.42 -14.54 -1.84
N THR A 119 11.93 -15.69 -2.30
CA THR A 119 13.32 -15.82 -2.75
C THR A 119 13.54 -15.18 -4.13
N GLY A 120 14.71 -14.60 -4.34
CA GLY A 120 15.08 -13.92 -5.59
C GLY A 120 14.71 -12.44 -5.57
N SER A 121 15.36 -11.63 -6.41
CA SER A 121 15.15 -10.17 -6.45
C SER A 121 15.36 -9.59 -7.84
N SER A 122 14.70 -10.18 -8.85
CA SER A 122 14.70 -9.62 -10.20
C SER A 122 13.98 -8.28 -10.21
N ILE A 123 14.65 -7.26 -10.74
CA ILE A 123 14.08 -5.91 -10.86
C ILE A 123 13.32 -5.83 -12.18
N SER A 124 12.02 -5.57 -12.10
CA SER A 124 11.15 -5.29 -13.24
C SER A 124 11.34 -3.86 -13.75
N LEU A 125 10.89 -3.57 -14.98
CA LEU A 125 10.91 -2.20 -15.54
C LEU A 125 9.87 -1.26 -14.91
N GLY A 126 8.94 -1.80 -14.11
CA GLY A 126 8.02 -1.02 -13.29
C GLY A 126 7.81 -1.67 -11.93
N SER A 127 7.56 -0.86 -10.92
CA SER A 127 7.31 -1.30 -9.54
C SER A 127 6.24 -0.45 -8.86
N HIS A 128 5.75 -0.97 -7.75
CA HIS A 128 4.77 -0.33 -6.87
C HIS A 128 5.15 -0.61 -5.40
N GLY A 129 4.33 -0.11 -4.47
CA GLY A 129 4.54 -0.28 -3.02
C GLY A 129 5.37 0.84 -2.36
N TYR A 130 5.60 1.94 -3.08
CA TYR A 130 6.17 3.18 -2.53
C TYR A 130 5.13 3.88 -1.66
N ASP A 131 5.57 4.86 -0.87
CA ASP A 131 4.68 5.70 -0.07
C ASP A 131 3.63 6.39 -0.97
N PRO A 132 2.33 6.10 -0.81
CA PRO A 132 1.28 6.68 -1.65
C PRO A 132 1.03 8.17 -1.40
N TYR A 133 1.49 8.72 -0.27
CA TYR A 133 1.40 10.15 0.04
C TYR A 133 2.51 10.96 -0.65
N GLU A 134 3.63 10.32 -0.97
CA GLU A 134 4.78 10.97 -1.59
C GLU A 134 4.93 10.66 -3.08
N VAL A 135 4.42 9.51 -3.53
CA VAL A 135 4.55 9.04 -4.91
C VAL A 135 3.17 9.00 -5.57
N PRO A 136 2.75 10.07 -6.29
CA PRO A 136 1.44 10.13 -6.94
C PRO A 136 1.17 8.98 -7.92
N ASP A 137 2.22 8.38 -8.48
CA ASP A 137 2.12 7.22 -9.38
C ASP A 137 1.51 5.98 -8.69
N MET A 138 1.46 5.94 -7.35
CA MET A 138 0.82 4.85 -6.59
C MET A 138 -0.70 4.99 -6.53
N ARG A 139 -1.27 6.11 -6.97
CA ARG A 139 -2.72 6.32 -6.98
C ARG A 139 -3.38 5.37 -7.98
N GLY A 140 -4.38 4.63 -7.49
CA GLY A 140 -5.23 3.79 -8.32
C GLY A 140 -6.33 4.57 -9.04
N ILE A 141 -7.24 3.82 -9.66
CA ILE A 141 -8.43 4.37 -10.32
C ILE A 141 -9.71 3.96 -9.59
N PHE A 142 -10.77 4.76 -9.77
CA PHE A 142 -12.12 4.40 -9.37
C PHE A 142 -13.13 4.98 -10.37
N PHE A 143 -13.89 4.11 -11.01
CA PHE A 143 -15.01 4.45 -11.89
C PHE A 143 -16.23 3.65 -11.50
N ALA A 144 -17.39 4.27 -11.50
CA ALA A 144 -18.63 3.58 -11.18
C ALA A 144 -19.80 4.06 -12.05
N ARG A 145 -20.71 3.15 -12.38
CA ARG A 145 -21.92 3.42 -13.15
C ARG A 145 -23.06 2.53 -12.70
N GLY A 146 -24.23 3.11 -12.45
CA GLY A 146 -25.42 2.31 -12.17
C GLY A 146 -26.60 3.13 -11.66
N PRO A 147 -27.75 2.47 -11.40
CA PRO A 147 -28.95 3.13 -10.90
C PRO A 147 -28.74 3.82 -9.55
N GLY A 148 -27.89 3.29 -8.65
CA GLY A 148 -27.61 3.85 -7.32
C GLY A 148 -26.61 5.02 -7.31
N LEU A 149 -25.99 5.33 -8.45
CA LEU A 149 -24.89 6.28 -8.57
C LEU A 149 -25.29 7.52 -9.36
N ARG A 150 -24.67 8.66 -9.02
CA ARG A 150 -24.82 9.91 -9.77
C ARG A 150 -24.28 9.75 -11.20
N LYS A 151 -24.92 10.44 -12.16
CA LYS A 151 -24.48 10.49 -13.56
C LYS A 151 -23.62 11.75 -13.77
N ASN A 152 -22.63 11.68 -14.65
CA ASN A 152 -21.75 12.80 -15.00
C ASN A 152 -21.14 13.50 -13.77
N TYR A 153 -20.74 12.71 -12.78
CA TYR A 153 -20.19 13.20 -11.53
C TYR A 153 -18.71 12.84 -11.42
N ILE A 154 -17.88 13.82 -11.08
CA ILE A 154 -16.46 13.65 -10.77
C ILE A 154 -16.34 13.85 -9.26
N SER A 155 -15.88 12.83 -8.55
CA SER A 155 -15.64 12.93 -7.11
C SER A 155 -14.29 13.57 -6.81
N SER A 156 -14.14 14.07 -5.59
CA SER A 156 -12.80 14.23 -4.99
C SER A 156 -12.10 12.86 -4.92
N PRO A 157 -10.76 12.82 -4.76
CA PRO A 157 -10.03 11.58 -4.53
C PRO A 157 -10.60 10.82 -3.33
N LEU A 158 -10.64 9.49 -3.46
CA LEU A 158 -11.07 8.56 -2.43
C LEU A 158 -9.87 7.87 -1.81
N GLN A 159 -10.03 7.37 -0.60
CA GLN A 159 -9.13 6.39 -0.02
C GLN A 159 -9.66 4.98 -0.31
N MET A 160 -8.78 3.99 -0.44
CA MET A 160 -9.17 2.59 -0.68
C MET A 160 -10.11 2.04 0.39
N VAL A 161 -10.00 2.52 1.63
CA VAL A 161 -10.88 2.12 2.74
C VAL A 161 -12.33 2.59 2.53
N ASP A 162 -12.56 3.68 1.79
CA ASP A 162 -13.90 4.25 1.53
C ASP A 162 -14.77 3.32 0.66
N ILE A 163 -14.13 2.45 -0.13
CA ILE A 163 -14.83 1.59 -1.11
C ILE A 163 -15.80 0.63 -0.43
N TYR A 164 -15.47 0.12 0.76
CA TYR A 164 -16.36 -0.77 1.51
C TYR A 164 -17.71 -0.11 1.81
N GLY A 165 -17.68 1.12 2.33
CA GLY A 165 -18.90 1.87 2.65
C GLY A 165 -19.77 2.14 1.41
N ILE A 166 -19.13 2.53 0.30
CA ILE A 166 -19.81 2.75 -0.99
C ILE A 166 -20.50 1.46 -1.46
N LEU A 167 -19.83 0.32 -1.38
CA LEU A 167 -20.40 -0.96 -1.79
C LEU A 167 -21.57 -1.38 -0.88
N CYS A 168 -21.44 -1.23 0.44
CA CYS A 168 -22.52 -1.50 1.38
C CYS A 168 -23.77 -0.65 1.08
N GLU A 169 -23.59 0.64 0.81
CA GLU A 169 -24.69 1.53 0.46
C GLU A 169 -25.37 1.13 -0.86
N LEU A 170 -24.60 0.79 -1.89
CA LEU A 170 -25.13 0.32 -3.18
C LEU A 170 -25.89 -1.01 -3.08
N LEU A 171 -25.55 -1.84 -2.10
CA LEU A 171 -26.21 -3.11 -1.80
C LEU A 171 -27.38 -2.97 -0.81
N GLY A 172 -27.52 -1.82 -0.16
CA GLY A 172 -28.55 -1.61 0.87
C GLY A 172 -28.31 -2.40 2.15
N ILE A 173 -27.05 -2.70 2.49
CA ILE A 173 -26.68 -3.45 3.70
C ILE A 173 -25.97 -2.54 4.70
N GLN A 174 -26.13 -2.85 5.99
CA GLN A 174 -25.44 -2.12 7.05
C GLN A 174 -23.95 -2.47 7.05
N PRO A 175 -23.04 -1.48 6.96
CA PRO A 175 -21.61 -1.74 7.05
C PRO A 175 -21.23 -2.16 8.48
N LEU A 176 -20.29 -3.10 8.58
CA LEU A 176 -19.63 -3.41 9.85
C LEU A 176 -18.67 -2.28 10.25
N PRO A 177 -18.23 -2.22 11.53
CA PRO A 177 -17.20 -1.28 11.96
C PRO A 177 -15.96 -1.36 11.07
N ASN A 178 -15.52 -0.23 10.53
CA ASN A 178 -14.42 -0.12 9.58
C ASN A 178 -13.71 1.24 9.72
N ASN A 179 -12.65 1.45 8.95
CA ASN A 179 -11.78 2.62 9.07
C ASN A 179 -12.23 3.84 8.25
N VAL A 180 -13.39 3.80 7.59
CA VAL A 180 -13.92 4.96 6.88
C VAL A 180 -14.22 6.07 7.89
N PRO A 181 -13.63 7.26 7.74
CA PRO A 181 -13.94 8.38 8.62
C PRO A 181 -15.43 8.70 8.54
N THR A 182 -16.08 8.89 9.70
CA THR A 182 -17.53 9.20 9.82
C THR A 182 -18.00 10.45 9.06
N ARG A 183 -17.07 11.25 8.51
CA ARG A 183 -17.33 12.45 7.69
C ARG A 183 -17.09 12.27 6.19
N ALA A 184 -16.53 11.14 5.77
CA ALA A 184 -16.24 10.82 4.38
C ALA A 184 -17.26 9.79 3.86
N ASN A 185 -18.55 10.14 3.88
CA ASN A 185 -19.45 9.61 2.85
C ASN A 185 -19.31 10.57 1.66
N PRO A 186 -18.37 10.33 0.73
CA PRO A 186 -18.35 11.09 -0.50
C PRO A 186 -19.74 10.92 -1.12
N LYS A 187 -20.37 12.04 -1.45
CA LYS A 187 -21.74 12.12 -1.99
C LYS A 187 -21.82 11.48 -3.38
N GLN A 188 -21.48 10.19 -3.52
CA GLN A 188 -21.37 9.47 -4.79
C GLN A 188 -22.68 8.76 -5.13
N THR A 189 -23.40 8.35 -4.11
CA THR A 189 -24.71 7.72 -4.20
C THR A 189 -25.81 8.78 -4.31
N LYS A 190 -27.00 8.33 -4.73
CA LYS A 190 -28.18 9.21 -4.85
C LYS A 190 -28.92 9.42 -3.52
N ASN A 191 -28.79 8.51 -2.56
CA ASN A 191 -29.54 8.55 -1.31
C ASN A 191 -28.73 9.20 -0.18
N ASN A 192 -28.77 10.53 -0.11
CA ASN A 192 -28.25 11.29 1.03
C ASN A 192 -29.21 11.33 2.24
N HIS A 193 -29.85 10.21 2.58
CA HIS A 193 -30.64 10.06 3.81
C HIS A 193 -30.25 8.67 4.36
N ILE A 194 -29.60 8.60 5.53
CA ILE A 194 -30.29 8.49 6.81
C ILE A 194 -29.55 9.29 7.89
N ASN A 195 -30.20 10.35 8.37
CA ASN A 195 -30.17 10.68 9.78
C ASN A 195 -31.03 9.64 10.50
N SER A 196 -30.49 8.98 11.52
CA SER A 196 -31.30 8.48 12.63
C SER A 196 -30.43 8.34 13.88
N LYS A 197 -30.66 9.30 14.78
CA LYS A 197 -30.58 9.28 16.25
C LYS A 197 -29.73 8.21 16.95
#